data_AF-A0A7K2PZC6-F1
#
_entry.id   AF-A0A7K2PZC6-F1
#
_cell.length_a   1.000
_cell.length_b   1.000
_cell.length_c   1.000
_cell.angle_alpha   90.00
_cell.angle_beta   90.00
_cell.angle_gamma   90.00
#
_symmetry.space_group_name_H-M   'P 1'
#
loop_
_entity.id
_entity.type
_entity.pdbx_description
1 polymer ?
#
loop_
_entity_poly.entity_id
_entity_poly.type
_entity_poly.pdbx_seq_one_letter_code
_entity_poly.pdbx_strand_id
1 'polypeptide(L)' 'MLNRLRRAQGQISGVIKMIEEGWGCEGLVTQLAAASRTLDRGDGETTEEMKARLEKLFLSLA' A
#
# COMPACT_ATOMS: atom_id res chain seq x y z
N MET A 1 7.76 -8.20 9.41
CA MET A 1 6.63 -7.83 8.51
C MET A 1 5.86 -6.58 8.91
N LEU A 2 5.47 -6.38 10.17
CA LEU A 2 4.65 -5.22 10.60
C LEU A 2 5.18 -3.85 10.16
N ASN A 3 6.50 -3.62 10.20
CA ASN A 3 7.10 -2.36 9.73
C ASN A 3 6.97 -2.14 8.22
N ARG A 4 6.84 -3.20 7.42
CA ARG A 4 6.59 -3.10 5.97
C ARG A 4 5.14 -2.72 5.71
N LEU A 5 4.20 -3.33 6.45
CA LEU A 5 2.78 -2.98 6.39
C LEU A 5 2.53 -1.53 6.82
N ARG A 6 3.16 -1.07 7.91
CA ARG A 6 3.08 0.34 8.35
C ARG A 6 3.61 1.31 7.28
N ARG A 7 4.69 0.94 6.58
CA ARG A 7 5.22 1.74 5.46
C ARG A 7 4.26 1.76 4.27
N ALA A 8 3.75 0.60 3.85
CA ALA A 8 2.78 0.51 2.77
C ALA A 8 1.50 1.31 3.09
N GLN A 9 1.02 1.25 4.34
CA GLN A 9 -0.10 2.07 4.80
C GLN A 9 0.17 3.57 4.63
N GLY A 10 1.33 4.06 5.07
CA GLY A 10 1.70 5.48 4.89
C GLY A 10 1.78 5.89 3.41
N GLN A 11 2.28 5.00 2.54
CA GLN A 11 2.30 5.24 1.09
C GLN A 11 0.89 5.30 0.51
N ILE A 12 -0.01 4.40 0.91
CA ILE A 12 -1.41 4.38 0.47
C ILE A 12 -2.17 5.62 0.96
N SER A 13 -2.00 6.02 2.22
CA SER A 13 -2.58 7.27 2.72
C SER A 13 -2.10 8.49 1.92
N GLY A 14 -0.82 8.52 1.53
CA GLY A 14 -0.30 9.54 0.62
C GLY A 14 -0.97 9.52 -0.75
N VAL A 15 -1.20 8.33 -1.33
CA VAL A 15 -1.92 8.17 -2.61
C VAL A 15 -3.36 8.66 -2.53
N ILE A 16 -4.08 8.34 -1.45
CA ILE A 16 -5.46 8.81 -1.24
C ILE A 16 -5.49 10.34 -1.24
N LYS A 17 -4.59 10.99 -0.50
CA LYS A 17 -4.49 12.45 -0.47
C LYS A 17 -4.18 13.05 -1.84
N MET A 18 -3.28 12.44 -2.62
CA MET A 18 -2.99 12.90 -3.99
C MET A 18 -4.22 12.81 -4.90
N ILE A 19 -5.06 11.79 -4.75
CA ILE A 19 -6.32 11.66 -5.50
C ILE A 19 -7.29 12.76 -5.09
N GLU A 20 -7.46 13.01 -3.78
CA GLU A 20 -8.33 14.07 -3.25
C GLU A 20 -7.89 15.46 -3.70
N GLU A 21 -6.58 15.69 -3.82
CA GLU A 21 -5.98 16.93 -4.35
C GLU A 21 -6.00 17.03 -5.89
N GLY A 22 -6.49 16.00 -6.59
CA GLY A 22 -6.63 16.02 -8.05
C GLY A 22 -5.33 15.85 -8.82
N TRP A 23 -4.33 15.17 -8.26
CA TRP A 23 -3.04 14.94 -8.92
C TRP A 23 -3.19 14.07 -10.19
N GLY A 24 -2.30 14.31 -11.16
CA GLY A 24 -2.25 13.55 -12.40
C GLY A 24 -1.84 12.09 -12.22
N CYS A 25 -2.31 11.23 -13.13
CA CYS A 25 -2.15 9.77 -13.05
C CYS A 25 -0.70 9.29 -12.98
N GLU A 26 0.25 9.99 -13.60
CA GLU A 26 1.66 9.58 -13.62
C GLU A 26 2.29 9.54 -12.22
N GLY A 27 1.99 10.55 -11.38
CA GLY A 27 2.44 10.60 -9.99
C GLY A 27 1.78 9.51 -9.14
N LEU A 28 0.48 9.26 -9.35
CA LEU A 28 -0.27 8.22 -8.65
C LEU A 28 0.29 6.82 -8.93
N VAL A 29 0.53 6.49 -10.20
CA VAL A 29 1.07 5.17 -10.60
C VAL A 29 2.46 4.95 -10.01
N THR A 30 3.31 5.99 -10.00
CA THR A 30 4.65 5.91 -9.42
C THR A 30 4.61 5.58 -7.92
N GLN A 31 3.73 6.24 -7.16
CA GLN A 31 3.59 6.00 -5.72
C GLN A 31 2.94 4.64 -5.40
N LEU A 32 1.95 4.21 -6.19
CA LEU A 32 1.37 2.87 -6.09
C LEU A 32 2.40 1.77 -6.36
N ALA A 33 3.25 1.93 -7.37
CA ALA A 33 4.33 1.00 -7.65
C ALA A 33 5.34 0.91 -6.50
N ALA A 34 5.64 2.04 -5.84
CA ALA A 34 6.50 2.07 -4.65
C ALA A 34 5.85 1.33 -3.46
N ALA A 35 4.53 1.46 -3.28
CA ALA A 35 3.79 0.72 -2.26
C ALA A 35 3.81 -0.79 -2.53
N SER A 36 3.61 -1.23 -3.78
CA SER A 36 3.70 -2.63 -4.18
C SER A 36 5.09 -3.21 -3.90
N ARG A 37 6.17 -2.50 -4.27
CA ARG A 37 7.55 -2.95 -4.00
C ARG A 37 7.87 -3.10 -2.51
N THR A 38 7.31 -2.24 -1.66
CA THR A 38 7.44 -2.36 -0.19
C THR A 38 6.85 -3.68 0.30
N LEU A 39 5.81 -4.20 -0.36
CA LEU A 39 5.12 -5.47 -0.07
C LEU A 39 5.74 -6.68 -0.80
N ASP A 40 6.36 -6.50 -1.96
CA ASP A 40 6.99 -7.58 -2.72
C ASP A 40 8.38 -7.97 -2.18
N ARG A 41 9.09 -7.06 -1.52
CA ARG A 41 10.43 -7.32 -0.97
C ARG A 41 10.40 -8.14 0.33
N GLY A 42 9.97 -9.40 0.25
CA GLY A 42 9.89 -10.32 1.38
C GLY A 42 10.32 -11.73 1.03
N ASP A 43 11.45 -12.14 1.59
CA ASP A 43 11.86 -13.55 1.61
C ASP A 43 10.90 -14.31 2.54
N GLY A 44 9.95 -15.06 1.97
CA GLY A 44 9.31 -16.21 2.64
C GLY A 44 8.05 -16.01 3.51
N GLU A 45 7.28 -14.92 3.40
CA GLU A 45 5.92 -14.85 3.99
C GLU A 45 4.90 -14.97 2.85
N THR A 46 4.02 -15.98 2.92
CA THR A 46 3.17 -16.36 1.78
C THR A 46 2.19 -15.25 1.39
N THR A 47 1.91 -15.16 0.09
CA THR A 47 1.03 -14.16 -0.51
C THR A 47 -0.36 -14.09 0.16
N GLU A 48 -0.84 -15.20 0.71
CA GLU A 48 -2.14 -15.30 1.38
C GLU A 48 -2.20 -14.62 2.76
N GLU A 49 -1.15 -14.73 3.57
CA GLU A 49 -1.10 -14.03 4.86
C GLU A 49 -1.02 -12.51 4.67
N MET A 50 -0.36 -12.08 3.59
CA MET A 50 -0.32 -10.68 3.20
C MET A 50 -1.68 -10.20 2.71
N LYS A 51 -2.38 -11.01 1.91
CA LYS A 51 -3.74 -10.73 1.42
C LYS A 51 -4.73 -10.55 2.57
N ALA A 52 -4.73 -11.46 3.55
CA ALA A 52 -5.59 -11.39 4.73
C ALA A 52 -5.34 -10.12 5.56
N ARG A 53 -4.09 -9.67 5.68
CA ARG A 53 -3.75 -8.41 6.39
C ARG A 53 -4.15 -7.17 5.60
N LEU A 54 -4.03 -7.19 4.28
CA LEU A 54 -4.48 -6.12 3.39
C LEU A 54 -6.00 -5.97 3.43
N GLU A 55 -6.76 -7.06 3.32
CA GLU A 55 -8.23 -7.04 3.43
C GLU A 55 -8.68 -6.42 4.76
N LYS A 56 -8.02 -6.75 5.87
CA LYS A 56 -8.30 -6.17 7.18
C LYS A 56 -7.99 -4.67 7.26
N LEU A 57 -6.94 -4.20 6.60
CA LEU A 57 -6.59 -2.78 6.52
C LEU A 57 -7.61 -2.00 5.68
N PHE A 58 -8.03 -2.53 4.53
CA PHE A 58 -9.04 -1.89 3.67
C PHE A 58 -10.39 -1.75 4.37
N LEU A 59 -10.85 -2.78 5.08
CA LEU A 59 -12.10 -2.72 5.86
C LEU A 59 -12.04 -1.74 7.03
N SER A 60 -10.86 -1.32 7.47
CA SER A 60 -10.69 -0.32 8.53
C SER A 60 -10.62 1.12 8.02
N LEU A 61 -10.45 1.29 6.70
CA LEU A 61 -10.34 2.58 6.01
C LEU A 61 -11.64 2.97 5.28
N ALA A 62 -12.65 2.08 5.27
CA ALA A 62 -14.00 2.30 4.76
C ALA A 62 -14.98 2.45 5.94
#